data_AF-A0A524IZQ8-F1
#
_entry.id   AF-A0A524IZQ8-F1
#
_cell.length_a   1.000
_cell.length_b   1.000
_cell.length_c   1.000
_cell.angle_alpha   90.00
_cell.angle_beta   90.00
_cell.angle_gamma   90.00
#
_symmetry.space_group_name_H-M   'P 1'
#
loop_
_entity.id
_entity.type
_entity.pdbx_description
1 polymer ?
#
loop_
_entity_poly.entity_id
_entity_poly.type
_entity_poly.pdbx_seq_one_letter_code
_entity_poly.pdbx_strand_id
1 'polypeptide(L)'
;MDDEMRDPIEPGEEELARRLQAYADARMTPSDEATARMRATVETALGSLGRAAHEPAAATRRFGWRRSAATLLAGGLTLAIVAGAAAYSTRPGAPFYAARLWTEAVNLPTAIVVRAQAEVDRLERRIQEARDASDSGDAGAADAALIAYSTILTEAASEVDGFPDAMAMLEATLTREVVVLAFLVETVPEPAMIAATQALQTCNMTLDELNDR
;
A
#
# COMPACT_ATOMS: atom_id res chain seq x y z
N MET A 1 -38.81 -39.14 21.36
CA MET A 1 -39.37 -39.17 19.98
C MET A 1 -39.12 -37.77 19.49
N ASP A 2 -37.88 -37.57 19.08
CA ASP A 2 -37.26 -36.29 18.82
C ASP A 2 -37.14 -36.21 17.31
N ASP A 3 -38.19 -35.70 16.68
CA ASP A 3 -38.23 -35.44 15.25
C ASP A 3 -37.63 -34.05 15.04
N GLU A 4 -36.34 -34.10 14.71
CA GLU A 4 -35.44 -32.98 14.49
C GLU A 4 -35.97 -32.12 13.33
N MET A 5 -36.60 -30.99 13.68
CA MET A 5 -37.02 -29.92 12.77
C MET A 5 -35.78 -29.38 12.03
N ARG A 6 -35.47 -30.01 10.91
CA ARG A 6 -34.49 -29.51 9.94
C ARG A 6 -35.17 -28.40 9.15
N ASP A 7 -34.89 -27.15 9.53
CA ASP A 7 -35.36 -25.98 8.79
C ASP A 7 -34.95 -26.13 7.30
N PRO A 8 -35.90 -25.96 6.36
CA PRO A 8 -35.61 -26.00 4.94
C PRO A 8 -34.71 -24.81 4.61
N ILE A 9 -33.48 -25.10 4.20
CA ILE A 9 -32.54 -24.11 3.67
C ILE A 9 -33.24 -23.32 2.57
N GLU A 10 -33.34 -22.01 2.74
CA GLU A 10 -34.02 -21.15 1.77
C GLU A 10 -33.31 -21.25 0.41
N PRO A 11 -34.04 -21.41 -0.71
CA PRO A 11 -33.46 -21.61 -2.04
C PRO A 11 -32.56 -20.46 -2.51
N GLY A 12 -32.56 -19.31 -1.82
CA GLY A 12 -31.65 -18.20 -2.08
C GLY A 12 -30.22 -18.41 -1.56
N GLU A 13 -30.04 -19.16 -0.47
CA GLU A 13 -28.71 -19.36 0.14
C GLU A 13 -27.82 -20.26 -0.71
N GLU A 14 -28.40 -21.29 -1.33
CA GLU A 14 -27.67 -22.19 -2.22
C GLU A 14 -27.15 -21.48 -3.48
N GLU A 15 -27.94 -20.56 -4.04
CA GLU A 15 -27.54 -19.77 -5.21
C GLU A 15 -26.46 -18.74 -4.86
N LEU A 16 -26.55 -18.13 -3.67
CA LEU A 16 -25.50 -17.24 -3.17
C LEU A 16 -24.18 -18.00 -2.93
N ALA A 17 -24.24 -19.16 -2.29
CA ALA A 17 -23.08 -20.03 -2.08
C ALA A 17 -22.44 -20.44 -3.41
N ARG A 18 -23.26 -20.78 -4.42
CA ARG A 18 -22.78 -21.13 -5.76
C ARG A 18 -22.09 -19.96 -6.46
N ARG A 19 -22.61 -18.74 -6.33
CA ARG A 19 -21.99 -17.53 -6.90
C ARG A 19 -20.69 -17.15 -6.19
N LEU A 20 -20.63 -17.27 -4.87
CA LEU A 20 -19.42 -17.03 -4.10
C LEU A 20 -18.33 -18.06 -4.42
N GLN A 21 -18.69 -19.33 -4.55
CA GLN A 21 -17.77 -20.38 -4.97
C GLN A 21 -17.21 -20.10 -6.37
N ALA A 22 -18.07 -19.75 -7.33
CA ALA A 22 -17.64 -19.40 -8.69
C ALA A 22 -16.72 -18.16 -8.71
N TYR A 23 -16.98 -17.17 -7.86
CA TYR A 23 -16.14 -15.99 -7.72
C TYR A 23 -14.79 -16.31 -7.07
N ALA A 24 -14.77 -17.18 -6.05
CA ALA A 24 -13.56 -17.66 -5.40
C ALA A 24 -12.69 -18.46 -6.37
N ASP A 25 -13.28 -19.38 -7.13
CA ASP A 25 -12.57 -20.15 -8.16
C ASP A 25 -12.00 -19.24 -9.26
N ALA A 26 -12.73 -18.19 -9.66
CA ALA A 26 -12.26 -17.24 -10.67
C ALA A 26 -11.10 -16.34 -10.19
N ARG A 27 -10.96 -16.09 -8.88
CA ARG A 27 -9.98 -15.14 -8.33
C ARG A 27 -8.84 -15.78 -7.55
N MET A 28 -9.01 -16.96 -6.98
CA MET A 28 -8.02 -17.58 -6.09
C MET A 28 -7.08 -18.57 -6.77
N THR A 29 -7.32 -18.95 -8.04
CA THR A 29 -6.30 -19.63 -8.84
C THR A 29 -5.54 -18.62 -9.69
N PRO A 30 -4.32 -18.21 -9.31
CA PRO A 30 -3.49 -17.41 -10.20
C PRO A 30 -3.31 -18.18 -11.51
N SER A 31 -3.55 -17.53 -12.65
CA SER A 31 -3.43 -18.21 -13.94
C SER A 31 -2.03 -18.80 -14.12
N ASP A 32 -1.94 -19.95 -14.78
CA ASP A 32 -0.65 -20.62 -15.04
C ASP A 32 0.33 -19.67 -15.74
N GLU A 33 -0.20 -18.79 -16.59
CA GLU A 33 0.57 -17.75 -17.28
C GLU A 33 1.09 -16.66 -16.34
N ALA A 34 0.27 -16.19 -15.37
CA ALA A 34 0.71 -15.24 -14.36
C ALA A 34 1.79 -15.85 -13.46
N THR A 35 1.61 -17.12 -13.08
CA THR A 35 2.58 -17.88 -12.29
C THR A 35 3.88 -18.09 -13.07
N ALA A 36 3.81 -18.39 -14.37
CA ALA A 36 4.99 -18.51 -15.23
C ALA A 36 5.73 -17.19 -15.39
N ARG A 37 5.02 -16.06 -15.56
CA ARG A 37 5.63 -14.72 -15.63
C ARG A 37 6.34 -14.36 -14.34
N MET A 38 5.71 -14.57 -13.18
CA MET A 38 6.36 -14.33 -11.89
C MET A 38 7.61 -15.18 -11.72
N ARG A 39 7.56 -16.47 -12.09
CA ARG A 39 8.72 -17.36 -12.04
C ARG A 39 9.87 -16.84 -12.93
N ALA A 40 9.57 -16.44 -14.17
CA ALA A 40 10.57 -15.89 -15.08
C ALA A 40 11.20 -14.59 -14.56
N THR A 41 10.41 -13.71 -13.93
CA THR A 41 10.93 -12.49 -13.29
C THR A 41 11.85 -12.82 -12.12
N VAL A 42 11.49 -13.78 -11.28
CA VAL A 42 12.33 -14.24 -10.15
C VAL A 42 13.61 -14.90 -10.65
N GLU A 43 13.55 -15.76 -11.67
CA GLU A 43 14.73 -16.38 -12.28
C GLU A 43 15.67 -15.35 -12.92
N THR A 44 15.11 -14.32 -13.56
CA THR A 44 15.90 -13.23 -14.15
C THR A 44 16.59 -12.40 -13.07
N ALA A 45 15.90 -12.09 -11.97
CA ALA A 45 16.46 -11.40 -10.81
C ALA A 45 17.56 -12.23 -10.10
N LEU A 46 17.39 -13.54 -10.01
CA LEU A 46 18.42 -14.44 -9.48
C LEU A 46 19.63 -14.55 -10.42
N GLY A 47 19.41 -14.55 -11.73
CA GLY A 47 20.46 -14.60 -12.74
C GLY A 47 21.35 -13.35 -12.78
N SER A 48 20.80 -12.17 -12.47
CA SER A 48 21.59 -10.93 -12.41
C SER A 48 22.49 -10.88 -11.17
N LEU A 49 22.07 -11.46 -10.04
CA LEU A 49 22.87 -11.58 -8.82
C LEU A 49 24.09 -12.52 -9.00
N GLY A 50 23.94 -13.59 -9.79
CA GLY A 50 25.03 -14.51 -10.08
C GLY A 50 26.14 -13.92 -10.98
N ARG A 51 25.82 -12.91 -11.79
CA ARG A 51 26.76 -12.31 -12.74
C ARG A 51 27.64 -11.21 -12.13
N ALA A 52 27.21 -10.60 -11.04
CA ALA A 52 27.99 -9.59 -10.31
C ALA A 52 29.14 -10.19 -9.47
N ALA A 53 29.21 -11.53 -9.34
CA ALA A 53 30.21 -12.21 -8.51
C ALA A 53 31.48 -12.67 -9.27
N HIS A 54 31.60 -12.45 -10.58
CA HIS A 54 32.76 -12.89 -11.39
C HIS A 54 33.28 -11.79 -12.32
N GLU A 55 33.84 -10.72 -11.74
CA GLU A 55 34.84 -9.90 -12.42
C GLU A 55 36.18 -10.02 -11.68
N PRO A 56 37.22 -10.64 -12.26
CA PRO A 56 38.56 -10.59 -11.69
C PRO A 56 39.23 -9.28 -12.12
N ALA A 57 39.09 -8.24 -11.30
CA ALA A 57 39.87 -7.02 -11.44
C ALA A 57 41.34 -7.29 -11.09
N ALA A 58 42.22 -7.13 -12.09
CA ALA A 58 43.67 -7.19 -11.92
C ALA A 58 44.16 -6.04 -11.02
N ALA A 59 45.10 -6.38 -10.13
CA ALA A 59 45.60 -5.59 -9.02
C ALA A 59 46.26 -4.24 -9.40
N THR A 60 46.19 -3.25 -8.49
CA THR A 60 47.39 -2.80 -7.74
C THR A 60 47.10 -1.78 -6.62
N ARG A 61 47.83 -1.98 -5.50
CA ARG A 61 48.30 -1.03 -4.46
C ARG A 61 47.41 -0.68 -3.25
N ARG A 62 47.60 -1.52 -2.23
CA ARG A 62 48.12 -1.18 -0.87
C ARG A 62 47.80 0.22 -0.32
N PHE A 63 46.85 0.28 0.63
CA PHE A 63 47.07 0.96 1.92
C PHE A 63 46.07 0.44 2.96
N GLY A 64 46.54 0.25 4.19
CA GLY A 64 45.88 -0.57 5.20
C GLY A 64 44.73 0.11 5.94
N TRP A 65 43.62 -0.62 6.06
CA TRP A 65 42.75 -0.59 7.24
C TRP A 65 42.09 -1.97 7.38
N ARG A 66 42.87 -2.92 7.89
CA ARG A 66 42.41 -4.28 8.21
C ARG A 66 41.72 -4.23 9.58
N ARG A 67 40.51 -4.80 9.62
CA ARG A 67 39.64 -5.07 10.78
C ARG A 67 38.54 -4.03 11.01
N SER A 68 37.49 -4.08 10.18
CA SER A 68 36.08 -3.83 10.53
C SER A 68 35.16 -4.02 9.30
N ALA A 69 35.30 -5.12 8.56
CA ALA A 69 34.50 -5.36 7.35
C ALA A 69 34.05 -6.82 7.20
N ALA A 70 33.85 -7.52 8.33
CA ALA A 70 33.44 -8.94 8.34
C ALA A 70 32.16 -9.18 9.16
N THR A 71 31.29 -8.18 9.30
CA THR A 71 29.97 -8.33 9.96
C THR A 71 28.80 -7.81 9.12
N LEU A 72 29.02 -7.28 7.91
CA LEU A 72 27.94 -6.76 7.05
C LEU A 72 27.43 -7.75 5.97
N LEU A 73 27.88 -9.00 5.97
CA LEU A 73 27.49 -10.00 4.96
C LEU A 73 26.82 -11.27 5.54
N ALA A 74 26.36 -11.21 6.79
CA ALA A 74 25.57 -12.29 7.41
C ALA A 74 24.08 -11.91 7.64
N GLY A 75 23.68 -10.66 7.37
CA GLY A 75 22.32 -10.17 7.63
C GLY A 75 21.37 -10.12 6.42
N GLY A 76 21.80 -10.60 5.25
CA GLY A 76 21.07 -10.37 4.00
C GLY A 76 20.15 -11.51 3.51
N LEU A 77 20.10 -12.67 4.18
CA LEU A 77 19.54 -13.89 3.57
C LEU A 77 18.68 -14.76 4.51
N THR A 78 17.94 -14.13 5.44
CA THR A 78 16.81 -14.75 6.16
C THR A 78 15.47 -14.15 5.74
N LEU A 79 15.37 -13.58 4.54
CA LEU A 79 14.19 -12.84 4.06
C LEU A 79 13.27 -13.63 3.10
N ALA A 80 13.33 -14.97 3.09
CA ALA A 80 12.61 -15.76 2.08
C ALA A 80 11.66 -16.84 2.61
N ILE A 81 11.53 -17.05 3.93
CA ILE A 81 10.72 -18.17 4.47
C ILE A 81 9.42 -17.72 5.17
N VAL A 82 9.12 -16.41 5.25
CA VAL A 82 7.89 -15.96 5.92
C VAL A 82 7.01 -15.08 5.03
N ALA A 83 6.53 -15.65 3.93
CA ALA A 83 5.57 -14.99 3.02
C ALA A 83 4.28 -14.53 3.73
N GLY A 84 3.94 -15.09 4.91
CA GLY A 84 2.79 -14.66 5.73
C GLY A 84 3.07 -13.51 6.72
N ALA A 85 4.30 -13.33 7.21
CA ALA A 85 4.63 -12.28 8.19
C ALA A 85 5.15 -10.99 7.53
N ALA A 86 5.61 -11.06 6.28
CA ALA A 86 6.03 -9.88 5.53
C ALA A 86 4.87 -8.90 5.28
N ALA A 87 3.64 -9.39 5.11
CA ALA A 87 2.48 -8.52 4.91
C ALA A 87 2.11 -7.71 6.17
N TYR A 88 2.35 -8.26 7.37
CA TYR A 88 2.11 -7.57 8.63
C TYR A 88 3.15 -6.48 8.90
N SER A 89 4.38 -6.69 8.48
CA SER A 89 5.49 -5.77 8.76
C SER A 89 5.43 -4.48 7.93
N THR A 90 4.57 -4.44 6.92
CA THR A 90 4.31 -3.29 6.05
C THR A 90 2.95 -2.62 6.28
N ARG A 91 2.21 -3.01 7.32
CA ARG A 91 0.96 -2.33 7.71
C ARG A 91 1.25 -0.93 8.26
N PRO A 92 0.28 0.00 8.25
CA PRO A 92 0.44 1.26 8.95
C PRO A 92 0.88 1.05 10.40
N GLY A 93 1.80 1.87 10.89
CA GLY A 93 2.40 1.75 12.23
C GLY A 93 3.47 0.67 12.37
N ALA A 94 3.66 -0.20 11.37
CA ALA A 94 4.72 -1.22 11.41
C ALA A 94 6.10 -0.66 11.01
N PRO A 95 7.22 -1.29 11.45
CA PRO A 95 8.57 -0.77 11.23
C PRO A 95 8.98 -0.56 9.76
N PHE A 96 8.38 -1.28 8.81
CA PHE A 96 8.69 -1.14 7.38
C PHE A 96 7.63 -0.35 6.60
N TYR A 97 6.67 0.26 7.28
CA TYR A 97 5.63 1.06 6.63
C TYR A 97 6.23 2.24 5.84
N ALA A 98 7.16 2.99 6.44
CA ALA A 98 7.85 4.08 5.75
C ALA A 98 8.64 3.60 4.52
N ALA A 99 9.29 2.43 4.61
CA ALA A 99 9.99 1.84 3.47
C ALA A 99 9.00 1.47 2.34
N ARG A 100 7.82 0.92 2.69
CA ARG A 100 6.74 0.68 1.74
C ARG A 100 6.31 1.98 1.05
N LEU A 101 6.00 3.04 1.81
CA LEU A 101 5.59 4.33 1.25
C LEU A 101 6.64 4.90 0.30
N TRP A 102 7.93 4.80 0.66
CA TRP A 102 9.03 5.21 -0.21
C TRP A 102 9.08 4.38 -1.51
N THR A 103 8.95 3.04 -1.41
CA THR A 103 8.92 2.18 -2.60
C THR A 103 7.73 2.48 -3.51
N GLU A 104 6.57 2.84 -2.96
CA GLU A 104 5.42 3.28 -3.76
C GLU A 104 5.72 4.59 -4.49
N ALA A 105 6.34 5.57 -3.81
CA ALA A 105 6.69 6.86 -4.39
C ALA A 105 7.69 6.76 -5.55
N VAL A 106 8.75 5.95 -5.42
CA VAL A 106 9.77 5.81 -6.48
C VAL A 106 9.29 5.02 -7.69
N ASN A 107 8.19 4.27 -7.56
CA ASN A 107 7.58 3.51 -8.66
C ASN A 107 6.46 4.29 -9.35
N LEU A 108 6.27 5.57 -9.03
CA LEU A 108 5.26 6.39 -9.67
C LEU A 108 5.57 6.61 -11.17
N PRO A 109 4.54 6.62 -12.03
CA PRO A 109 4.67 7.01 -13.42
C PRO A 109 5.24 8.43 -13.57
N THR A 110 6.02 8.68 -14.62
CA THR A 110 6.60 10.01 -14.90
C THR A 110 5.67 10.94 -15.70
N ALA A 111 4.69 10.38 -16.41
CA ALA A 111 3.72 11.17 -17.18
C ALA A 111 2.68 11.78 -16.23
N ILE A 112 2.51 13.10 -16.24
CA ILE A 112 1.86 13.83 -15.14
C ILE A 112 0.41 13.39 -14.86
N VAL A 113 -0.41 13.16 -15.90
CA VAL A 113 -1.80 12.71 -15.72
C VAL A 113 -1.85 11.30 -15.15
N VAL A 114 -0.98 10.40 -15.63
CA VAL A 114 -0.89 9.02 -15.13
C VAL A 114 -0.35 9.00 -13.70
N ARG A 115 0.59 9.90 -13.40
CA ARG A 115 1.14 10.09 -12.05
C ARG A 115 0.06 10.56 -11.08
N ALA A 116 -0.73 11.57 -11.46
CA ALA A 116 -1.81 12.08 -10.64
C ALA A 116 -2.85 11.00 -10.34
N GLN A 117 -3.18 10.12 -11.31
CA GLN A 117 -4.07 8.97 -11.05
C GLN A 117 -3.42 7.99 -10.05
N ALA A 118 -2.14 7.69 -10.20
CA ALA A 118 -1.43 6.81 -9.27
C ALA A 118 -1.35 7.41 -7.85
N GLU A 119 -1.28 8.74 -7.72
CA GLU A 119 -1.37 9.43 -6.43
C GLU A 119 -2.77 9.35 -5.83
N VAL A 120 -3.82 9.54 -6.63
CA VAL A 120 -5.22 9.28 -6.19
C VAL A 120 -5.36 7.86 -5.66
N ASP A 121 -4.86 6.86 -6.38
CA ASP A 121 -4.89 5.46 -5.94
C ASP A 121 -4.07 5.23 -4.64
N ARG A 122 -3.04 6.05 -4.38
CA ARG A 122 -2.26 6.01 -3.13
C ARG A 122 -3.05 6.62 -1.98
N LEU A 123 -3.71 7.76 -2.20
CA LEU A 123 -4.56 8.45 -1.22
C LEU A 123 -5.73 7.56 -0.77
N GLU A 124 -6.47 6.99 -1.73
CA GLU A 124 -7.58 6.08 -1.44
C GLU A 124 -7.13 4.87 -0.61
N ARG A 125 -5.96 4.30 -0.93
CA ARG A 125 -5.37 3.21 -0.12
C ARG A 125 -5.01 3.63 1.29
N ARG A 126 -4.53 4.87 1.51
CA ARG A 126 -4.26 5.37 2.87
C ARG A 126 -5.56 5.49 3.68
N ILE A 127 -6.62 6.01 3.07
CA ILE A 127 -7.94 6.09 3.71
C ILE A 127 -8.47 4.70 4.05
N GLN A 128 -8.36 3.74 3.12
CA GLN A 128 -8.80 2.37 3.39
C GLN A 128 -8.00 1.73 4.52
N GLU A 129 -6.68 1.92 4.53
CA GLU A 129 -5.82 1.41 5.61
C GLU A 129 -6.13 2.07 6.97
N ALA A 130 -6.53 3.35 7.00
CA ALA A 130 -7.00 4.01 8.21
C ALA A 130 -8.34 3.44 8.71
N ARG A 131 -9.27 3.11 7.80
CA ARG A 131 -10.54 2.45 8.14
C ARG A 131 -10.31 1.05 8.69
N ASP A 132 -9.52 0.22 8.01
CA ASP A 132 -9.22 -1.14 8.46
C ASP A 132 -8.56 -1.14 9.85
N ALA A 133 -7.67 -0.18 10.10
CA ALA A 133 -7.05 0.02 11.40
C ALA A 133 -8.05 0.49 12.48
N SER A 134 -8.94 1.43 12.13
CA SER A 134 -10.02 1.88 13.02
C SER A 134 -10.96 0.74 13.40
N ASP A 135 -11.41 -0.04 12.42
CA ASP A 135 -12.33 -1.17 12.61
C ASP A 135 -11.73 -2.29 13.47
N SER A 136 -10.39 -2.42 13.45
CA SER A 136 -9.65 -3.35 14.31
C SER A 136 -9.22 -2.76 15.66
N GLY A 137 -9.52 -1.49 15.93
CA GLY A 137 -9.13 -0.78 17.15
C GLY A 137 -7.63 -0.45 17.23
N ASP A 138 -6.88 -0.57 16.12
CA ASP A 138 -5.46 -0.24 16.06
C ASP A 138 -5.27 1.26 15.81
N ALA A 139 -5.30 2.02 16.90
CA ALA A 139 -5.15 3.47 16.85
C ALA A 139 -3.81 3.93 16.24
N GLY A 140 -2.72 3.20 16.48
CA GLY A 140 -1.40 3.56 15.96
C GLY A 140 -1.29 3.34 14.45
N ALA A 141 -1.91 2.29 13.94
CA ALA A 141 -2.03 2.07 12.51
C ALA A 141 -2.91 3.14 11.84
N ALA A 142 -4.05 3.49 12.45
CA ALA A 142 -4.93 4.53 11.91
C ALA A 142 -4.22 5.89 11.84
N ASP A 143 -3.53 6.28 12.92
CA ASP A 143 -2.71 7.51 12.99
C ASP A 143 -1.64 7.54 11.89
N ALA A 144 -0.85 6.46 11.77
CA ALA A 144 0.20 6.36 10.75
C ALA A 144 -0.35 6.40 9.30
N ALA A 145 -1.52 5.81 9.05
CA ALA A 145 -2.16 5.85 7.75
C ALA A 145 -2.63 7.27 7.39
N LEU A 146 -3.22 7.99 8.34
CA LEU A 146 -3.73 9.35 8.17
C LEU A 146 -2.60 10.39 8.01
N ILE A 147 -1.49 10.24 8.75
CA ILE A 147 -0.29 11.07 8.55
C ILE A 147 0.29 10.87 7.13
N ALA A 148 0.34 9.62 6.67
CA ALA A 148 0.81 9.32 5.32
C ALA A 148 -0.13 9.89 4.24
N TYR A 149 -1.44 9.84 4.47
CA TYR A 149 -2.44 10.48 3.59
C TYR A 149 -2.16 11.97 3.42
N SER A 150 -2.07 12.73 4.52
CA SER A 150 -1.85 14.19 4.46
C SER A 150 -0.53 14.56 3.78
N THR A 151 0.51 13.74 3.97
CA THR A 151 1.82 13.92 3.32
C THR A 151 1.70 13.75 1.80
N ILE A 152 1.13 12.63 1.35
CA ILE A 152 0.94 12.33 -0.08
C ILE A 152 0.03 13.37 -0.73
N LEU A 153 -1.01 13.83 -0.03
CA LEU A 153 -1.91 14.85 -0.53
C LEU A 153 -1.18 16.17 -0.82
N THR A 154 -0.34 16.60 0.12
CA THR A 154 0.45 17.84 -0.05
C THR A 154 1.43 17.71 -1.22
N GLU A 155 2.07 16.55 -1.36
CA GLU A 155 2.96 16.25 -2.49
C GLU A 155 2.18 16.29 -3.82
N ALA A 156 1.08 15.53 -3.93
CA ALA A 156 0.26 15.45 -5.13
C ALA A 156 -0.29 16.82 -5.56
N ALA A 157 -0.79 17.62 -4.60
CA ALA A 157 -1.32 18.96 -4.87
C ALA A 157 -0.27 19.92 -5.46
N SER A 158 0.99 19.80 -5.02
CA SER A 158 2.10 20.61 -5.55
C SER A 158 2.51 20.19 -6.97
N GLU A 159 2.31 18.92 -7.33
CA GLU A 159 2.75 18.37 -8.61
C GLU A 159 1.75 18.58 -9.75
N VAL A 160 0.45 18.69 -9.43
CA VAL A 160 -0.59 18.90 -10.46
C VAL A 160 -0.72 20.36 -10.90
N ASP A 161 0.03 21.29 -10.31
CA ASP A 161 -0.06 22.71 -10.63
C ASP A 161 0.24 22.99 -12.12
N GLY A 162 -0.65 23.76 -12.76
CA GLY A 162 -0.57 24.05 -14.19
C GLY A 162 -1.06 22.92 -15.12
N PHE A 163 -1.64 21.85 -14.58
CA PHE A 163 -2.21 20.73 -15.36
C PHE A 163 -3.71 20.56 -15.08
N PRO A 164 -4.60 21.22 -15.84
CA PRO A 164 -6.04 21.28 -15.54
C PRO A 164 -6.71 19.92 -15.38
N ASP A 165 -6.40 18.95 -16.25
CA ASP A 165 -6.99 17.60 -16.18
C ASP A 165 -6.56 16.86 -14.90
N ALA A 166 -5.32 17.04 -14.47
CA ALA A 166 -4.81 16.40 -13.25
C ALA A 166 -5.38 17.07 -11.98
N MET A 167 -5.52 18.40 -12.00
CA MET A 167 -6.16 19.16 -10.93
C MET A 167 -7.62 18.77 -10.76
N ALA A 168 -8.41 18.73 -11.85
CA ALA A 168 -9.82 18.35 -11.80
C ALA A 168 -10.03 16.92 -11.27
N MET A 169 -9.13 16.00 -11.62
CA MET A 169 -9.14 14.64 -11.10
C MET A 169 -8.85 14.57 -9.60
N LEU A 170 -7.87 15.35 -9.13
CA LEU A 170 -7.56 15.44 -7.70
C LEU A 170 -8.76 16.07 -6.95
N GLU A 171 -9.29 17.19 -7.41
CA GLU A 171 -10.45 17.89 -6.82
C GLU A 171 -11.67 16.97 -6.66
N ALA A 172 -12.04 16.23 -7.71
CA ALA A 172 -13.17 15.30 -7.69
C ALA A 172 -12.96 14.14 -6.70
N THR A 173 -11.71 13.76 -6.46
CA THR A 173 -11.34 12.76 -5.45
C THR A 173 -11.46 13.35 -4.05
N LEU A 174 -10.83 14.49 -3.79
CA LEU A 174 -10.86 15.16 -2.48
C LEU A 174 -12.27 15.49 -2.01
N THR A 175 -13.14 15.92 -2.93
CA THR A 175 -14.56 16.18 -2.62
C THR A 175 -15.26 14.95 -2.01
N ARG A 176 -14.94 13.74 -2.50
CA ARG A 176 -15.47 12.49 -1.92
C ARG A 176 -14.77 12.12 -0.62
N GLU A 177 -13.45 12.30 -0.56
CA GLU A 177 -12.64 11.95 0.60
C GLU A 177 -12.96 12.81 1.83
N VAL A 178 -13.37 14.08 1.67
CA VAL A 178 -13.86 14.93 2.78
C VAL A 178 -14.99 14.25 3.54
N VAL A 179 -15.96 13.64 2.85
CA VAL A 179 -17.09 12.93 3.50
C VAL A 179 -16.58 11.72 4.30
N VAL A 180 -15.60 11.01 3.75
CA VAL A 180 -14.99 9.85 4.40
C VAL A 180 -14.18 10.24 5.64
N LEU A 181 -13.37 11.29 5.52
CA LEU A 181 -12.54 11.79 6.62
C LEU A 181 -13.41 12.37 7.75
N ALA A 182 -14.50 13.07 7.41
CA ALA A 182 -15.47 13.52 8.39
C ALA A 182 -16.09 12.34 9.17
N PHE A 183 -16.43 11.25 8.49
CA PHE A 183 -16.88 10.03 9.16
C PHE A 183 -15.77 9.42 10.04
N LEU A 184 -14.54 9.33 9.54
CA LEU A 184 -13.42 8.80 10.31
C LEU A 184 -13.15 9.59 11.59
N VAL A 185 -13.25 10.92 11.57
CA VAL A 185 -13.11 11.76 12.77
C VAL A 185 -14.05 11.31 13.91
N GLU A 186 -15.25 10.84 13.57
CA GLU A 186 -16.25 10.39 14.55
C GLU A 186 -16.07 8.93 14.99
N THR A 187 -15.35 8.12 14.22
CA THR A 187 -15.27 6.66 14.45
C THR A 187 -13.89 6.15 14.84
N VAL A 188 -12.82 6.91 14.58
CA VAL A 188 -11.46 6.47 14.93
C VAL A 188 -11.26 6.38 16.44
N PRO A 189 -10.40 5.47 16.91
CA PRO A 189 -9.98 5.46 18.31
C PRO A 189 -9.41 6.82 18.74
N GLU A 190 -9.64 7.20 20.01
CA GLU A 190 -9.21 8.50 20.57
C GLU A 190 -7.76 8.90 20.23
N PRO A 191 -6.75 8.00 20.30
CA PRO A 191 -5.38 8.37 19.96
C PRO A 191 -5.16 8.81 18.50
N ALA A 192 -6.02 8.39 17.56
CA ALA A 192 -5.94 8.72 16.13
C ALA A 192 -6.81 9.92 15.72
N MET A 193 -7.63 10.45 16.62
CA MET A 193 -8.58 11.54 16.33
C MET A 193 -7.88 12.82 15.85
N ILE A 194 -6.69 13.12 16.41
CA ILE A 194 -5.89 14.29 16.00
C ILE A 194 -5.47 14.17 14.53
N ALA A 195 -4.92 13.02 14.13
CA ALA A 195 -4.50 12.79 12.74
C ALA A 195 -5.69 12.80 11.77
N ALA A 196 -6.84 12.26 12.16
CA ALA A 196 -8.06 12.31 11.34
C ALA A 196 -8.54 13.75 11.11
N THR A 197 -8.54 14.57 12.17
CA THR A 197 -8.92 15.98 12.10
C THR A 197 -7.94 16.77 11.22
N GLN A 198 -6.64 16.52 11.37
CA GLN A 198 -5.61 17.14 10.54
C GLN A 198 -5.76 16.75 9.07
N ALA A 199 -5.97 15.47 8.77
CA ALA A 199 -6.20 15.00 7.40
C ALA A 199 -7.43 15.67 6.75
N LEU A 200 -8.53 15.81 7.50
CA LEU A 200 -9.72 16.53 7.04
C LEU A 200 -9.43 18.02 6.79
N GLN A 201 -8.70 18.68 7.69
CA GLN A 201 -8.32 20.08 7.53
C GLN A 201 -7.42 20.30 6.30
N THR A 202 -6.40 19.46 6.13
CA THR A 202 -5.52 19.49 4.94
C THR A 202 -6.34 19.27 3.68
N CYS A 203 -7.26 18.31 3.67
CA CYS A 203 -8.12 18.04 2.52
C CYS A 203 -8.99 19.24 2.13
N ASN A 204 -9.64 19.91 3.09
CA ASN A 204 -10.45 21.10 2.81
C ASN A 204 -9.58 22.26 2.31
N MET A 205 -8.43 22.51 2.95
CA MET A 205 -7.51 23.57 2.53
C MET A 205 -7.00 23.36 1.10
N THR A 206 -6.61 22.12 0.76
CA THR A 206 -6.18 21.79 -0.61
C THR A 206 -7.33 21.93 -1.61
N LEU A 207 -8.55 21.56 -1.25
CA LEU A 207 -9.72 21.75 -2.12
C LEU A 207 -9.99 23.24 -2.39
N ASP A 208 -9.92 24.09 -1.36
CA ASP A 208 -10.06 25.54 -1.48
C ASP A 208 -8.95 26.11 -2.39
N GLU A 209 -7.70 25.69 -2.19
CA GLU A 209 -6.57 26.11 -3.04
C GLU A 209 -6.69 25.66 -4.50
N LEU A 210 -7.30 24.51 -4.78
CA LEU A 210 -7.53 24.04 -6.15
C LEU A 210 -8.67 24.82 -6.82
N ASN A 211 -9.71 25.19 -6.07
CA ASN A 211 -10.86 25.97 -6.56
C ASN A 211 -10.50 27.42 -6.92
N ASP A 212 -9.48 27.98 -6.28
CA ASP A 212 -9.03 29.37 -6.48
C ASP A 212 -8.10 29.55 -7.71
N ARG A 213 -7.69 28.46 -8.38
CA ARG A 213 -6.76 28.47 -9.53
C ARG A 213 -7.50 28.47 -10.88
#